data_AF-A0AAE3XEA1-F1
#
_entry.id   AF-A0AAE3XEA1-F1
#
_cell.length_a   1.000
_cell.length_b   1.000
_cell.length_c   1.000
_cell.angle_alpha   90.00
_cell.angle_beta   90.00
_cell.angle_gamma   90.00
#
_symmetry.space_group_name_H-M   'P 1'
#
loop_
_entity.id
_entity.type
_entity.pdbx_description
1 polymer ?
#
loop_
_entity_poly.entity_id
_entity_poly.type
_entity_poly.pdbx_seq_one_letter_code
_entity_poly.pdbx_strand_id
1 'polypeptide(L)'
;MTEAQRFRFERTYLTTQELADRYGVSIRTINNWASSYEKHAVGVRIKRLGRGGGRVYYPDIVQVYDQAIALTRTEHGLTFEDALVRLYTHEDNPHDVLPALVMLQELREGMDLLHEHLAALRAEVRDLRALVAGSSPPLP
;
A
#
# COMPACT_ATOMS: atom_id res chain seq x y z
N MET A 1 -6.33 -24.28 -8.06
CA MET A 1 -5.91 -22.86 -7.95
C MET A 1 -5.46 -22.41 -9.32
N THR A 2 -6.12 -21.40 -9.89
CA THR A 2 -5.87 -20.95 -11.27
C THR A 2 -4.91 -19.77 -11.31
N GLU A 3 -4.24 -19.59 -12.44
CA GLU A 3 -3.24 -18.55 -12.69
C GLU A 3 -3.79 -17.12 -12.51
N ALA A 4 -5.09 -16.93 -12.73
CA ALA A 4 -5.81 -15.69 -12.42
C ALA A 4 -5.91 -15.38 -10.90
N GLN A 5 -5.84 -16.40 -10.04
CA GLN A 5 -5.72 -16.22 -8.59
C GLN A 5 -4.28 -15.90 -8.16
N ARG A 6 -3.27 -16.17 -9.00
CA ARG A 6 -1.90 -15.67 -8.81
C ARG A 6 -1.77 -14.21 -9.26
N PHE A 7 -2.43 -13.83 -10.35
CA PHE A 7 -2.33 -12.49 -10.94
C PHE A 7 -3.05 -11.40 -10.12
N ARG A 8 -4.17 -11.72 -9.45
CA ARG A 8 -4.90 -10.74 -8.60
C ARG A 8 -4.24 -10.50 -7.23
N PHE A 9 -3.12 -11.17 -6.93
CA PHE A 9 -2.30 -11.00 -5.72
C PHE A 9 -0.89 -10.48 -6.05
N GLU A 10 -0.68 -9.90 -7.24
CA GLU A 10 0.60 -9.36 -7.67
C GLU A 10 1.09 -8.22 -6.74
N ARG A 11 2.01 -8.60 -5.84
CA ARG A 11 3.02 -7.80 -5.12
C ARG A 11 2.55 -6.63 -4.24
N THR A 12 1.60 -6.88 -3.34
CA THR A 12 1.31 -5.97 -2.20
C THR A 12 2.08 -6.34 -0.91
N TYR A 13 3.17 -7.12 -1.00
CA TYR A 13 4.08 -7.37 0.13
C TYR A 13 5.43 -7.88 -0.37
N LEU A 14 6.48 -7.63 0.41
CA LEU A 14 7.84 -8.16 0.21
C LEU A 14 8.16 -9.20 1.27
N THR A 15 8.91 -10.23 0.91
CA THR A 15 9.48 -11.19 1.85
C THR A 15 10.73 -10.63 2.53
N THR A 16 11.17 -11.25 3.63
CA THR A 16 12.46 -10.92 4.26
C THR A 16 13.63 -10.99 3.27
N GLN A 17 13.63 -11.96 2.35
CA GLN A 17 14.66 -12.10 1.32
C GLN A 17 14.62 -10.93 0.33
N GLU A 18 13.44 -10.59 -0.19
CA GLU A 18 13.30 -9.48 -1.14
C GLU A 18 13.69 -8.13 -0.51
N LEU A 19 13.44 -7.91 0.78
CA LEU A 19 13.92 -6.73 1.49
C LEU A 19 15.44 -6.72 1.68
N ALA A 20 16.01 -7.87 2.04
CA ALA A 20 17.46 -8.02 2.18
C ALA A 20 18.16 -7.67 0.87
N ASP A 21 17.65 -8.20 -0.25
CA ASP A 21 18.16 -7.94 -1.59
C ASP A 21 17.97 -6.46 -2.00
N ARG A 22 16.80 -5.88 -1.73
CA ARG A 22 16.50 -4.47 -2.04
C ARG A 22 17.43 -3.49 -1.34
N TYR A 23 17.75 -3.73 -0.06
CA TYR A 23 18.56 -2.82 0.74
C TYR A 23 20.04 -3.20 0.80
N GLY A 24 20.43 -4.33 0.21
CA GLY A 24 21.80 -4.83 0.25
C GLY A 24 22.25 -5.18 1.67
N VAL A 25 21.34 -5.68 2.52
CA VAL A 25 21.61 -6.03 3.92
C VAL A 25 21.32 -7.50 4.18
N SER A 26 21.82 -8.03 5.31
CA SER A 26 21.55 -9.43 5.66
C SER A 26 20.09 -9.65 6.08
N ILE A 27 19.58 -10.86 5.87
CA ILE A 27 18.28 -11.31 6.42
C ILE A 27 18.22 -11.09 7.94
N ARG A 28 19.34 -11.27 8.65
CA ARG A 28 19.44 -11.01 10.09
C ARG A 28 19.20 -9.53 10.40
N THR A 29 19.72 -8.63 9.58
CA THR A 29 19.48 -7.19 9.69
C THR A 29 17.98 -6.87 9.54
N ILE A 30 17.33 -7.42 8.51
CA ILE A 30 15.88 -7.24 8.30
C ILE A 30 15.05 -7.81 9.47
N ASN A 31 15.45 -8.95 10.04
CA ASN A 31 14.79 -9.53 11.21
C ASN A 31 14.96 -8.66 12.46
N ASN A 32 16.13 -8.06 12.65
CA ASN A 32 16.38 -7.13 13.76
C ASN A 32 15.51 -5.87 13.61
N TRP A 33 15.43 -5.32 12.39
CA TRP A 33 14.55 -4.19 12.08
C TRP A 33 13.09 -4.51 12.35
N ALA A 34 12.63 -5.69 11.97
CA ALA A 34 11.25 -6.13 12.22
C ALA A 34 10.98 -6.32 13.71
N SER A 35 11.94 -6.83 14.49
CA SER A 35 11.81 -6.95 15.94
C SER A 35 11.84 -5.60 16.66
N SER A 36 12.62 -4.63 16.18
CA SER A 36 12.59 -3.26 16.69
C SER A 36 11.25 -2.58 16.37
N TYR A 37 10.77 -2.72 15.13
CA TYR A 37 9.44 -2.27 14.71
C TYR A 37 8.33 -2.85 15.61
N GLU A 38 8.29 -4.18 15.79
CA GLU A 38 7.29 -4.88 16.63
C GLU A 38 7.30 -4.42 18.10
N LYS A 39 8.44 -3.92 18.60
CA LYS A 39 8.60 -3.44 19.98
C LYS A 39 8.05 -2.02 20.16
N HIS A 40 8.15 -1.19 19.13
CA HIS A 40 7.86 0.24 19.20
C HIS A 40 6.52 0.65 18.57
N ALA A 41 5.94 -0.17 17.69
CA ALA A 41 4.66 0.10 17.05
C ALA A 41 3.55 -0.83 17.56
N VAL A 42 2.42 -0.27 18.00
CA VAL A 42 1.20 -1.02 18.37
C VAL A 42 0.35 -1.19 17.11
N GLY A 43 -0.03 -2.43 16.74
CA GLY A 43 -0.95 -2.71 15.61
C GLY A 43 -0.31 -3.14 14.28
N VAL A 44 0.93 -3.63 14.31
CA VAL A 44 1.75 -3.90 13.11
C VAL A 44 1.23 -5.05 12.25
N ARG A 45 1.12 -4.81 10.94
CA ARG A 45 0.78 -5.81 9.91
C ARG A 45 1.97 -6.68 9.45
N ILE A 46 3.02 -6.90 10.24
CA ILE A 46 4.07 -7.86 9.86
C ILE A 46 3.52 -9.27 10.09
N LYS A 47 3.22 -9.98 9.00
CA LYS A 47 2.63 -11.32 9.10
C LYS A 47 3.73 -12.38 9.03
N ARG A 48 3.72 -13.29 10.00
CA ARG A 48 4.52 -14.52 9.94
C ARG A 48 3.81 -15.54 9.08
N LEU A 49 4.52 -16.12 8.11
CA LEU A 49 4.02 -17.24 7.32
C LEU A 49 4.12 -18.55 8.13
N GLY A 50 3.25 -18.75 9.12
CA GLY A 50 3.15 -20.03 9.86
C GLY A 50 4.41 -20.47 10.65
N ARG A 51 4.41 -21.72 11.15
CA ARG A 51 5.58 -22.30 11.86
C ARG A 51 6.70 -22.58 10.85
N GLY A 52 7.66 -21.66 10.74
CA GLY A 52 8.88 -21.83 9.96
C GLY A 52 8.95 -21.04 8.65
N GLY A 53 7.87 -20.35 8.24
CA GLY A 53 7.94 -19.43 7.11
C GLY A 53 8.43 -18.05 7.53
N GLY A 54 9.12 -17.38 6.61
CA GLY A 54 9.65 -16.02 6.79
C GLY A 54 8.57 -14.98 7.06
N ARG A 55 8.99 -13.74 7.29
CA ARG A 55 8.09 -12.60 7.48
C ARG A 55 7.71 -12.02 6.11
N VAL A 56 6.48 -11.51 6.00
CA VAL A 56 6.05 -10.67 4.88
C VAL A 56 5.77 -9.25 5.38
N TYR A 57 6.11 -8.29 4.54
CA TYR A 57 6.14 -6.86 4.83
C TYR A 57 5.24 -6.15 3.83
N TYR A 58 4.19 -5.51 4.34
CA TYR A 58 3.25 -4.74 3.53
C TYR A 58 3.86 -3.39 3.09
N PRO A 59 3.30 -2.71 2.08
CA PRO A 59 3.93 -1.54 1.47
C PRO A 59 4.10 -0.38 2.44
N ASP A 60 3.19 -0.24 3.42
CA ASP A 60 3.29 0.71 4.52
C ASP A 60 4.56 0.50 5.34
N ILE A 61 4.92 -0.74 5.67
CA ILE A 61 6.16 -1.08 6.38
C ILE A 61 7.39 -0.77 5.54
N VAL A 62 7.32 -1.06 4.23
CA VAL A 62 8.43 -0.79 3.29
C VAL A 62 8.71 0.71 3.21
N GLN A 63 7.67 1.54 3.17
CA GLN A 63 7.79 2.99 3.14
C GLN A 63 8.50 3.53 4.40
N VAL A 64 8.26 2.95 5.57
CA VAL A 64 8.98 3.34 6.80
C VAL A 64 10.45 3.02 6.70
N TYR A 65 10.79 1.85 6.16
CA TYR A 65 12.18 1.45 5.99
C TYR A 65 12.89 2.37 5.00
N ASP A 66 12.24 2.75 3.91
CA ASP A 66 12.77 3.73 2.97
C ASP A 66 13.05 5.09 3.66
N GLN A 67 12.12 5.59 4.48
CA GLN A 67 12.28 6.85 5.23
C GLN A 67 13.38 6.77 6.29
N ALA A 68 13.44 5.68 7.05
CA ALA A 68 14.47 5.47 8.06
C ALA A 68 15.87 5.40 7.43
N ILE A 69 16.02 4.70 6.30
CA ILE A 69 17.28 4.66 5.53
C ILE A 69 17.63 6.07 5.05
N ALA A 70 16.67 6.82 4.51
CA ALA A 70 16.91 8.19 4.07
C ALA A 70 17.41 9.08 5.22
N LEU A 71 16.77 9.02 6.39
CA LEU A 71 17.18 9.76 7.59
C LEU A 71 18.61 9.40 8.02
N THR A 72 18.97 8.12 8.05
CA THR A 72 20.34 7.70 8.40
C THR A 72 21.40 8.18 7.42
N ARG A 73 21.03 8.45 6.15
CA ARG A 73 21.94 8.99 5.14
C ARG A 73 22.11 10.49 5.26
N THR A 74 21.08 11.21 5.69
CA THR A 74 21.09 12.68 5.84
C THR A 74 21.64 13.13 7.19
N GLU A 75 21.43 12.33 8.24
CA GLU A 75 21.86 12.64 9.60
C GLU A 75 23.03 11.75 10.03
N HIS A 76 24.25 12.30 9.96
CA HIS A 76 25.45 11.56 10.35
C HIS A 76 25.42 11.16 11.82
N GLY A 77 25.55 9.85 12.08
CA GLY A 77 25.54 9.28 13.43
C GLY A 77 24.17 8.78 13.89
N LEU A 78 23.10 9.03 13.12
CA LEU A 78 21.78 8.46 13.39
C LEU A 78 21.77 6.97 13.00
N THR A 79 21.48 6.09 13.95
CA THR A 79 21.32 4.67 13.63
C THR A 79 19.96 4.42 13.00
N PHE A 80 19.83 3.30 12.27
CA PHE A 80 18.54 2.93 11.67
C PHE A 80 17.46 2.68 12.75
N GLU A 81 17.85 2.16 13.91
CA GLU A 81 16.95 1.95 15.04
C GLU A 81 16.49 3.29 15.62
N ASP A 82 17.39 4.27 15.78
CA ASP A 82 17.03 5.62 16.24
C ASP A 82 16.13 6.34 15.21
N ALA A 83 16.41 6.16 13.92
CA ALA A 83 15.57 6.68 12.84
C ALA A 83 14.16 6.07 12.87
N LEU A 84 14.04 4.75 13.07
CA LEU A 84 12.76 4.08 13.27
C LEU A 84 12.04 4.63 14.49
N VAL A 85 12.68 4.65 15.66
CA VAL A 85 12.08 5.15 16.90
C VAL A 85 11.63 6.60 16.75
N ARG A 86 12.40 7.45 16.06
CA ARG A 86 12.02 8.84 15.78
C ARG A 86 10.80 8.94 14.86
N LEU A 87 10.74 8.11 13.82
CA LEU A 87 9.55 7.94 12.99
C LEU A 87 8.37 7.33 13.77
N TYR A 88 8.55 6.80 14.99
CA TYR A 88 7.47 6.29 15.84
C TYR A 88 7.02 7.22 16.97
N THR A 89 7.94 8.04 17.50
CA THR A 89 7.75 8.73 18.79
C THR A 89 7.47 10.22 18.68
N HIS A 90 7.51 10.82 17.48
CA HIS A 90 7.04 12.20 17.32
C HIS A 90 5.52 12.28 17.50
N GLU A 91 4.99 13.21 18.30
CA GLU A 91 3.55 13.45 18.45
C GLU A 91 2.87 13.84 17.11
N ASP A 92 3.65 14.35 16.17
CA ASP A 92 3.31 14.49 14.74
C ASP A 92 3.68 13.24 13.94
N ASN A 93 3.43 12.05 14.49
CA ASN A 93 3.85 10.81 13.86
C ASN A 93 3.06 10.65 12.55
N PRO A 94 3.71 10.67 11.38
CA PRO A 94 3.00 10.34 10.17
C PRO A 94 2.56 8.87 10.21
N HIS A 95 2.86 8.01 11.18
CA HIS A 95 2.26 6.67 11.30
C HIS A 95 0.84 6.62 11.89
N ASP A 96 0.34 7.68 12.51
CA ASP A 96 -1.11 7.84 12.73
C ASP A 96 -1.79 8.48 11.51
N VAL A 97 -1.03 9.23 10.70
CA VAL A 97 -1.55 10.00 9.56
C VAL A 97 -1.32 9.32 8.20
N LEU A 98 -0.32 8.46 8.02
CA LEU A 98 0.10 7.77 6.77
C LEU A 98 -0.84 6.63 6.48
N PRO A 99 -1.23 5.75 7.43
CA PRO A 99 -2.28 4.79 7.17
C PRO A 99 -3.59 5.49 6.80
N ALA A 100 -3.90 6.63 7.44
CA ALA A 100 -5.09 7.41 7.14
C ALA A 100 -5.00 8.14 5.78
N LEU A 101 -3.86 8.73 5.42
CA LEU A 101 -3.64 9.42 4.15
C LEU A 101 -3.54 8.45 2.98
N VAL A 102 -2.89 7.30 3.16
CA VAL A 102 -2.89 6.21 2.18
C VAL A 102 -4.31 5.68 2.02
N MET A 103 -5.04 5.42 3.11
CA MET A 103 -6.45 5.03 3.05
C MET A 103 -7.31 6.09 2.34
N LEU A 104 -7.11 7.38 2.63
CA LEU A 104 -7.84 8.48 2.00
C LEU A 104 -7.47 8.64 0.52
N GLN A 105 -6.22 8.38 0.15
CA GLN A 105 -5.77 8.38 -1.23
C GLN A 105 -6.36 7.20 -2.00
N GLU A 106 -6.33 5.99 -1.44
CA GLU A 106 -6.99 4.81 -2.01
C GLU A 106 -8.52 5.03 -2.15
N LEU A 107 -9.16 5.64 -1.16
CA LEU A 107 -10.58 6.02 -1.22
C LEU A 107 -10.85 7.03 -2.33
N ARG A 108 -9.98 8.02 -2.48
CA ARG A 108 -10.09 9.05 -3.52
C ARG A 108 -9.92 8.43 -4.92
N GLU A 109 -8.90 7.61 -5.12
CA GLU A 109 -8.66 6.91 -6.38
C GLU A 109 -9.83 5.97 -6.72
N GLY A 110 -10.39 5.28 -5.71
CA GLY A 110 -11.61 4.49 -5.86
C GLY A 110 -12.84 5.32 -6.24
N MET A 111 -13.01 6.51 -5.65
CA MET A 111 -14.09 7.42 -6.03
C MET A 111 -13.92 8.00 -7.44
N ASP A 112 -12.70 8.29 -7.87
CA ASP A 112 -12.43 8.80 -9.22
C ASP A 112 -12.78 7.72 -10.27
N LEU A 113 -12.39 6.47 -10.04
CA LEU A 113 -12.79 5.32 -10.86
C LEU A 113 -14.31 5.12 -10.91
N LEU A 114 -15.01 5.28 -9.78
CA LEU A 114 -16.47 5.20 -9.74
C LEU A 114 -17.13 6.34 -10.53
N HIS A 115 -16.58 7.55 -10.47
CA HIS A 115 -17.05 8.68 -11.27
C HIS A 115 -16.88 8.44 -12.76
N GLU A 116 -15.74 7.89 -13.19
CA GLU A 116 -15.52 7.53 -14.60
C GLU A 116 -16.53 6.48 -15.08
N HIS A 117 -16.76 5.43 -14.31
CA HIS A 117 -17.76 4.41 -14.64
C HIS A 117 -19.17 4.99 -14.70
N LEU A 118 -19.53 5.87 -13.76
CA LEU A 118 -20.85 6.53 -13.76
C LEU A 118 -21.01 7.45 -14.97
N ALA A 119 -19.94 8.13 -15.39
CA ALA A 119 -19.94 8.96 -16.59
C ALA A 119 -20.12 8.12 -17.86
N ALA A 120 -19.43 6.98 -17.96
CA ALA A 120 -19.59 6.02 -19.06
C ALA A 120 -21.02 5.48 -19.15
N LEU A 121 -21.59 5.03 -18.03
CA LEU A 121 -22.99 4.56 -17.93
C LEU A 121 -23.99 5.65 -18.33
N ARG A 122 -23.76 6.90 -17.93
CA ARG A 122 -24.61 8.03 -18.34
C ARG A 122 -24.53 8.31 -19.83
N ALA A 123 -23.37 8.16 -20.45
CA ALA A 123 -23.20 8.29 -21.88
C ALA A 123 -23.96 7.17 -22.62
N GLU A 124 -23.79 5.93 -22.17
CA GLU A 124 -24.48 4.77 -22.76
C GLU A 124 -26.02 4.89 -22.66
N VAL A 125 -26.54 5.30 -21.50
CA VAL A 125 -27.98 5.56 -21.34
C VAL A 125 -28.46 6.69 -22.24
N ARG A 126 -27.65 7.71 -22.49
CA ARG A 126 -27.99 8.81 -23.42
C ARG A 126 -28.06 8.29 -24.86
N ASP A 127 -27.10 7.49 -25.27
CA ASP A 127 -27.04 6.92 -26.62
C ASP A 127 -28.20 5.95 -26.86
N LEU A 128 -28.53 5.10 -25.88
CA LEU A 128 -29.71 4.24 -25.91
C LEU A 128 -31.01 5.05 -25.99
N ARG A 129 -31.13 6.16 -25.25
CA ARG A 129 -32.29 7.06 -25.34
C ARG A 129 -32.39 7.73 -26.70
N ALA A 130 -31.27 8.14 -27.30
CA ALA A 130 -31.24 8.72 -28.63
C ALA A 130 -31.65 7.71 -29.71
N LEU A 131 -31.22 6.45 -29.58
CA LEU A 131 -31.64 5.35 -30.45
C LEU A 131 -33.15 5.09 -30.33
N VAL A 132 -33.69 5.03 -29.10
CA VAL A 132 -35.12 4.84 -28.88
C VAL A 132 -35.94 6.03 -29.41
N ALA A 133 -35.47 7.26 -29.21
CA ALA A 133 -36.13 8.46 -29.72
C ALA A 133 -36.08 8.57 -31.26
N GLY A 134 -34.97 8.17 -31.88
CA GLY A 134 -34.80 8.13 -33.34
C GLY A 134 -35.49 6.95 -34.02
N SER A 135 -35.88 5.91 -33.27
CA SER A 135 -36.61 4.74 -33.76
C SER A 135 -38.13 4.86 -33.62
N SER A 136 -38.63 5.99 -33.10
CA SER A 136 -40.07 6.22 -32.95
C SER A 136 -40.67 6.59 -34.32
N PRO A 137 -41.56 5.78 -34.91
CA PRO A 137 -42.21 6.12 -36.17
C PRO A 137 -43.08 7.37 -35.98
N PRO A 138 -43.21 8.24 -37.01
CA PRO A 138 -44.11 9.39 -36.90
C PRO A 138 -45.53 8.88 -36.64
N LEU A 139 -46.16 9.42 -35.59
CA LEU A 139 -47.55 9.13 -35.28
C LEU A 139 -48.45 9.59 -36.44
N PRO A 140 -49.45 8.78 -36.85
CA PRO A 140 -50.37 9.10 -37.93
C PRO A 140 -51.31 10.27 -37.60
#